data_AF-A0A971QDH8-F1
#
_entry.id   AF-A0A971QDH8-F1
#
_cell.length_a   1.000
_cell.length_b   1.000
_cell.length_c   1.000
_cell.angle_alpha   90.00
_cell.angle_beta   90.00
_cell.angle_gamma   90.00
#
_symmetry.space_group_name_H-M   'P 1'
#
loop_
_entity.id
_entity.type
_entity.pdbx_description
1 polymer ?
#
loop_
_entity_poly.entity_id
_entity_poly.type
_entity_poly.pdbx_seq_one_letter_code
_entity_poly.pdbx_strand_id
1 'polypeptide(L)'
;MHTAILATVVSDGVVSILVWGGILILACVALFGGLWYYRQRFLRSEEPTQQTPWTFDDLARMKEAGNLSEEEYRALRAAMIAAFGGRKGPPAAGRPASRPNKGSEGDFELRKGPEA
;
A
#
# COMPACT_ATOMS: atom_id res chain seq x y z
N MET A 1 8.69 -68.39 -12.34
CA MET A 1 9.84 -67.57 -11.90
C MET A 1 9.80 -66.12 -12.41
N HIS A 2 8.96 -65.76 -13.39
CA HIS A 2 8.87 -64.37 -13.90
C HIS A 2 8.10 -63.40 -12.98
N THR A 3 7.23 -63.90 -12.11
CA THR A 3 6.42 -63.08 -11.19
C THR A 3 7.21 -62.49 -10.02
N ALA A 4 8.30 -63.14 -9.60
CA ALA A 4 9.12 -62.67 -8.49
C ALA A 4 9.92 -61.40 -8.83
N ILE A 5 10.35 -61.25 -10.09
CA ILE A 5 11.15 -60.10 -10.56
C ILE A 5 10.27 -58.84 -10.67
N LEU A 6 8.99 -58.99 -11.02
CA LEU A 6 8.05 -57.86 -11.07
C LEU A 6 7.77 -57.28 -9.67
N ALA A 7 7.67 -58.13 -8.64
CA ALA A 7 7.42 -57.69 -7.28
C ALA A 7 8.57 -56.83 -6.71
N THR A 8 9.83 -57.19 -7.00
CA THR A 8 11.00 -56.42 -6.52
C THR A 8 11.14 -55.07 -7.22
N VAL A 9 10.89 -54.99 -8.52
CA VAL A 9 10.97 -53.72 -9.29
C VAL A 9 9.88 -52.75 -8.86
N VAL A 10 8.66 -53.24 -8.60
CA VAL A 10 7.57 -52.40 -8.07
C VAL A 10 7.90 -51.90 -6.66
N SER A 11 8.53 -52.73 -5.83
CA SER A 11 8.93 -52.36 -4.47
C SER A 11 9.98 -51.24 -4.48
N ASP A 12 10.99 -51.32 -5.34
CA ASP A 12 12.02 -50.27 -5.49
C ASP A 12 11.43 -48.95 -5.98
N GLY A 13 10.50 -49.00 -6.94
CA GLY A 13 9.82 -47.81 -7.45
C GLY A 13 9.02 -47.08 -6.37
N VAL A 14 8.26 -47.83 -5.56
CA VAL A 14 7.46 -47.26 -4.47
C VAL A 14 8.34 -46.64 -3.39
N VAL A 15 9.41 -47.33 -2.97
CA VAL A 15 10.35 -46.79 -1.98
C VAL A 15 11.02 -45.51 -2.52
N SER A 16 11.45 -45.51 -3.78
CA SER A 16 12.05 -44.33 -4.41
C SER A 16 11.10 -43.13 -4.46
N ILE A 17 9.84 -43.35 -4.82
CA ILE A 17 8.81 -42.29 -4.86
C ILE A 17 8.55 -41.73 -3.45
N LEU A 18 8.47 -42.58 -2.43
CA LEU A 18 8.28 -42.14 -1.06
C LEU A 18 9.47 -41.32 -0.54
N VAL A 19 10.71 -41.73 -0.86
CA VAL A 19 11.93 -41.00 -0.50
C VAL A 19 11.98 -39.63 -1.18
N TRP A 20 11.79 -39.58 -2.50
CA TRP A 20 11.79 -38.31 -3.25
C TRP A 20 10.63 -37.40 -2.84
N GLY A 21 9.45 -37.97 -2.59
CA GLY A 21 8.30 -37.24 -2.06
C GLY A 21 8.57 -36.64 -0.68
N GLY A 22 9.18 -37.42 0.22
CA GLY A 22 9.61 -36.96 1.54
C GLY A 22 10.64 -35.83 1.46
N ILE A 23 11.64 -35.96 0.59
CA ILE A 23 12.64 -34.91 0.34
C ILE A 23 11.98 -33.63 -0.17
N LEU A 24 11.02 -33.74 -1.10
CA LEU A 24 10.30 -32.59 -1.64
C LEU A 24 9.50 -31.85 -0.55
N ILE A 25 8.80 -32.59 0.30
CA ILE A 25 8.06 -32.03 1.43
C ILE A 25 9.02 -31.35 2.40
N LEU A 26 10.13 -32.01 2.75
CA LEU A 26 11.14 -31.45 3.63
C LEU A 26 11.74 -30.16 3.04
N ALA A 27 12.01 -30.13 1.74
CA ALA A 27 12.48 -28.94 1.03
C ALA A 27 11.45 -27.81 1.09
N CYS A 28 10.16 -28.09 0.86
CA CYS A 28 9.10 -27.11 1.00
C CYS A 28 9.01 -26.55 2.43
N VAL A 29 9.10 -27.41 3.45
CA VAL A 29 9.10 -26.99 4.86
C VAL A 29 10.35 -26.17 5.19
N ALA A 30 11.51 -26.54 4.66
CA ALA A 30 12.76 -25.80 4.85
C ALA A 30 12.72 -24.42 4.14
N LEU A 31 12.15 -24.34 2.94
CA LEU A 31 11.92 -23.07 2.24
C LEU A 31 10.92 -22.21 3.00
N PHE A 32 9.79 -22.77 3.43
CA PHE A 32 8.76 -22.03 4.14
C PHE A 32 9.24 -21.60 5.52
N GLY A 33 9.87 -22.49 6.27
CA GLY A 33 10.47 -22.23 7.57
C GLY A 33 11.67 -21.30 7.48
N GLY A 34 12.49 -21.43 6.45
CA GLY A 34 13.61 -20.54 6.17
C GLY A 34 13.14 -19.14 5.78
N LEU A 35 12.13 -19.04 4.92
CA LEU A 35 11.52 -17.76 4.55
C LEU A 35 10.79 -17.13 5.75
N TRP A 36 10.10 -17.93 6.55
CA TRP A 36 9.46 -17.46 7.78
C TRP A 36 10.49 -17.01 8.82
N TYR A 37 11.59 -17.74 8.98
CA TYR A 37 12.69 -17.37 9.87
C TYR A 37 13.40 -16.12 9.38
N TYR A 38 13.68 -16.01 8.08
CA TYR A 38 14.27 -14.82 7.47
C TYR A 38 13.33 -13.63 7.62
N ARG A 39 12.04 -13.80 7.29
CA ARG A 39 11.00 -12.79 7.49
C ARG A 39 10.94 -12.37 8.96
N GLN A 40 10.92 -13.32 9.88
CA GLN A 40 10.82 -13.03 11.31
C GLN A 40 12.09 -12.36 11.85
N ARG A 41 13.27 -12.76 11.39
CA ARG A 41 14.54 -12.20 11.86
C ARG A 41 14.80 -10.80 11.34
N PHE A 42 14.40 -10.52 10.09
CA PHE A 42 14.57 -9.21 9.46
C PHE A 42 13.42 -8.25 9.78
N LEU A 43 12.16 -8.70 9.84
CA LEU A 43 11.01 -7.83 10.16
C LEU A 43 10.70 -7.68 11.66
N ARG A 44 11.20 -8.53 12.57
CA ARG A 44 11.07 -8.27 14.02
C ARG A 44 12.17 -7.39 14.60
N SER A 45 13.16 -6.97 13.80
CA SER A 45 14.14 -5.97 14.26
C SER A 45 13.59 -4.54 14.17
N GLU A 46 12.40 -4.36 13.61
CA GLU A 46 11.64 -3.13 13.73
C GLU A 46 10.50 -3.38 14.73
N GLU A 47 10.59 -2.68 15.86
CA GLU A 47 9.49 -2.50 16.81
C GLU A 47 8.16 -2.19 16.09
N PRO A 48 7.00 -2.38 16.75
CA PRO A 48 5.72 -1.91 16.25
C PRO A 48 5.61 -0.38 16.38
N THR A 49 6.60 0.36 15.89
CA THR A 49 6.43 1.77 15.59
C THR A 49 5.66 1.83 14.28
N GLN A 50 4.41 2.26 14.39
CA GLN A 50 3.69 3.07 13.42
C GLN A 50 4.41 3.17 12.07
N GLN A 51 3.76 2.67 11.02
CA GLN A 51 4.00 3.07 9.63
C GLN A 51 4.49 4.52 9.60
N THR A 52 5.80 4.77 9.57
CA THR A 52 6.32 6.10 9.34
C THR A 52 6.17 6.26 7.84
N PRO A 53 5.16 7.01 7.35
CA PRO A 53 5.04 7.22 5.92
C PRO A 53 6.35 7.85 5.46
N TRP A 54 6.92 7.32 4.37
CA TRP A 54 8.05 7.89 3.65
C TRP A 54 8.21 9.38 3.94
N THR A 55 9.30 9.81 4.54
CA THR A 55 9.48 11.22 4.89
C THR A 55 10.07 11.99 3.70
N PHE A 56 9.85 13.31 3.64
CA PHE A 56 10.45 14.15 2.59
C PHE A 56 11.98 14.07 2.59
N ASP A 57 12.58 13.81 3.75
CA ASP A 57 14.02 13.64 3.91
C ASP A 57 14.53 12.41 3.15
N ASP A 58 13.79 11.30 3.21
CA ASP A 58 14.14 10.06 2.52
C ASP A 58 14.08 10.21 0.99
N LEU A 59 13.10 10.97 0.47
CA LEU A 59 13.02 11.30 -0.97
C LEU A 59 14.17 12.20 -1.44
N ALA A 60 14.59 13.16 -0.62
CA ALA A 60 15.72 14.02 -0.93
C ALA A 60 17.03 13.20 -1.00
N ARG A 61 17.22 12.28 -0.04
CA ARG A 61 18.38 11.37 -0.02
C ARG A 61 18.41 10.41 -1.21
N MET A 62 17.25 9.88 -1.63
CA MET A 62 17.18 9.01 -2.82
C MET A 62 17.48 9.76 -4.12
N LYS A 63 17.07 11.03 -4.24
CA LYS A 63 17.44 11.90 -5.36
C LYS A 63 18.94 12.18 -5.38
N GLU A 64 19.52 12.52 -4.22
CA GLU A 64 20.96 12.78 -4.09
C GLU A 64 21.81 11.53 -4.38
N ALA A 65 21.30 10.34 -4.06
CA ALA A 65 21.92 9.07 -4.39
C ALA A 65 21.83 8.71 -5.89
N GLY A 66 21.13 9.51 -6.71
CA GLY A 66 20.96 9.26 -8.14
C GLY A 66 19.99 8.13 -8.49
N ASN A 67 19.23 7.63 -7.50
CA ASN A 67 18.29 6.52 -7.68
C ASN A 67 16.91 6.99 -8.16
N LEU A 68 16.65 8.30 -8.19
CA LEU A 68 15.44 8.90 -8.77
C LEU A 68 15.83 9.99 -9.76
N SER A 69 15.17 10.01 -10.90
CA SER A 69 15.19 11.16 -11.79
C SER A 69 14.48 12.36 -11.17
N GLU A 70 14.84 13.56 -11.60
CA GLU A 70 14.21 14.82 -11.14
C GLU A 70 12.70 14.83 -11.45
N GLU A 71 12.29 14.16 -12.53
CA GLU A 71 10.89 14.05 -12.96
C GLU A 71 10.09 13.16 -12.01
N GLU A 72 10.64 11.99 -11.65
CA GLU A 72 10.04 11.07 -10.68
C GLU A 72 9.98 11.68 -9.28
N TYR A 73 11.03 12.40 -8.87
CA TYR A 73 11.05 13.12 -7.60
C TYR A 73 9.91 14.14 -7.51
N ARG A 74 9.69 14.94 -8.57
CA ARG A 74 8.60 15.91 -8.63
C ARG A 74 7.22 15.24 -8.56
N ALA A 75 7.04 14.13 -9.28
CA ALA A 75 5.79 13.37 -9.28
C ALA A 75 5.48 12.79 -7.89
N LEU A 76 6.46 12.17 -7.23
CA LEU A 76 6.31 11.61 -5.88
C LEU A 76 6.06 12.70 -4.84
N ARG A 77 6.80 13.81 -4.92
CA ARG A 77 6.61 14.96 -4.02
C ARG A 77 5.20 15.53 -4.14
N ALA A 78 4.67 15.65 -5.35
CA ALA A 78 3.30 16.13 -5.59
C ALA A 78 2.25 15.15 -5.03
N ALA A 79 2.42 13.84 -5.27
CA ALA A 79 1.53 12.81 -4.74
C ALA A 79 1.52 12.79 -3.20
N MET A 80 2.68 12.99 -2.57
CA MET A 80 2.82 13.04 -1.12
C MET A 80 2.13 14.29 -0.55
N ILE A 81 2.35 15.48 -1.14
CA ILE A 81 1.64 16.70 -0.74
C ILE A 81 0.12 16.52 -0.90
N ALA A 82 -0.35 15.84 -1.95
CA ALA A 82 -1.76 15.54 -2.12
C ALA A 82 -2.30 14.56 -1.06
N ALA A 83 -1.54 13.54 -0.67
CA ALA A 83 -1.92 12.58 0.36
C ALA A 83 -2.01 13.21 1.77
N PHE A 84 -1.10 14.14 2.09
CA PHE A 84 -1.10 14.84 3.38
C PHE A 84 -2.00 16.08 3.39
N GLY A 85 -2.10 16.80 2.27
CA GLY A 85 -2.95 17.98 2.09
C GLY A 85 -4.41 17.67 1.79
N GLY A 86 -4.73 16.45 1.33
CA GLY A 86 -6.07 16.00 0.94
C GLY A 86 -7.01 15.63 2.09
N ARG A 87 -6.56 15.65 3.35
CA ARG A 87 -7.46 15.53 4.52
C ARG A 87 -8.18 16.85 4.85
N LYS A 88 -8.72 17.53 3.83
CA LYS A 88 -9.67 18.63 3.98
C LYS A 88 -10.96 18.30 3.20
N GLY A 89 -11.74 17.41 3.80
CA GLY A 89 -13.17 17.19 3.52
C GLY A 89 -13.49 16.23 2.35
N PRO A 90 -14.46 15.31 2.51
CA PRO A 90 -14.96 14.49 1.39
C PRO A 90 -15.59 15.39 0.32
N PRO A 91 -15.57 15.00 -0.97
CA PRO A 91 -16.32 15.68 -2.01
C PRO A 91 -17.79 15.66 -1.62
N ALA A 92 -18.40 16.84 -1.47
CA ALA A 92 -19.82 17.00 -1.17
C ALA A 92 -20.64 16.45 -2.34
N ALA A 93 -20.91 15.15 -2.32
CA ALA A 93 -21.92 14.51 -3.12
C ALA A 93 -23.29 14.96 -2.60
N GLY A 94 -24.04 15.68 -3.43
CA GLY A 94 -25.49 15.82 -3.31
C GLY A 94 -26.01 16.82 -2.28
N ARG A 95 -26.05 18.10 -2.66
CA ARG A 95 -27.13 18.99 -2.20
C ARG A 95 -27.42 20.08 -3.23
N PRO A 96 -28.42 19.91 -4.11
CA PRO A 96 -29.02 21.03 -4.81
C PRO A 96 -30.06 21.72 -3.91
N ALA A 97 -30.18 23.03 -4.13
CA ALA A 97 -31.26 23.94 -3.68
C ALA A 97 -31.16 24.56 -2.27
N SER A 98 -30.76 25.83 -2.23
CA SER A 98 -31.49 26.88 -1.52
C SER A 98 -31.28 28.24 -2.21
N ARG A 99 -32.30 28.58 -3.00
CA ARG A 99 -32.82 29.88 -3.50
C ARG A 99 -31.89 31.11 -3.71
N PRO A 100 -32.10 31.83 -4.83
CA PRO A 100 -31.59 33.19 -4.99
C PRO A 100 -32.40 34.14 -4.10
N ASN A 101 -31.74 34.83 -3.17
CA ASN A 101 -32.35 35.93 -2.43
C ASN A 101 -32.47 37.15 -3.35
N LYS A 102 -33.58 37.20 -4.11
CA LYS A 102 -34.07 38.38 -4.80
C LYS A 102 -34.94 39.15 -3.79
N GLY A 103 -34.36 40.16 -3.14
CA GLY A 103 -35.11 40.97 -2.17
C GLY A 103 -34.25 41.86 -1.29
N SER A 104 -33.72 42.95 -1.83
CA SER A 104 -33.47 44.19 -1.09
C SER A 104 -33.36 45.36 -2.07
N GLU A 105 -34.39 45.49 -2.90
CA GLU A 105 -34.79 46.68 -3.63
C GLU A 105 -35.70 47.42 -2.65
N GLY A 106 -35.20 48.46 -1.95
CA GLY A 106 -36.04 49.22 -1.01
C GLY A 106 -35.38 50.13 0.04
N ASP A 107 -34.10 49.95 0.40
CA ASP A 107 -33.53 50.66 1.58
C ASP A 107 -32.69 51.92 1.29
N PHE A 108 -32.63 52.40 0.05
CA PHE A 108 -31.82 53.59 -0.28
C PHE A 108 -32.61 54.92 -0.38
N GLU A 109 -33.93 54.92 -0.13
CA GLU A 109 -34.78 56.10 -0.39
C GLU A 109 -35.27 56.91 0.83
N LEU A 110 -34.69 56.74 2.03
CA LEU A 110 -35.13 57.48 3.25
C LEU A 110 -34.00 58.12 4.07
N ARG A 111 -33.01 58.73 3.42
CA ARG A 111 -32.15 59.72 4.10
C ARG A 111 -31.77 60.90 3.22
N LYS A 112 -32.79 61.55 2.65
CA LYS A 112 -32.68 62.88 2.07
C LYS A 112 -33.52 63.87 2.89
N GLY A 113 -32.80 64.69 3.65
CA GLY A 113 -33.23 65.97 4.24
C GLY A 113 -33.83 65.89 5.66
N PRO A 114 -34.01 67.03 6.36
CA PRO A 114 -33.31 68.32 6.25
C PRO A 114 -32.85 68.82 7.64
N GLU A 115 -31.62 69.31 7.78
CA GLU A 115 -31.20 69.96 9.04
C GLU A 115 -30.71 71.38 8.70
N ALA A 116 -31.53 72.32 9.18
CA ALA A 116 -31.39 73.74 9.50
C ALA A 116 -30.15 74.51 9.03
#